data_AF-A0A8T4PJ09-F1
#
_entry.id   AF-A0A8T4PJ09-F1
#
_cell.length_a   1.000
_cell.length_b   1.000
_cell.length_c   1.000
_cell.angle_alpha   90.00
_cell.angle_beta   90.00
_cell.angle_gamma   90.00
#
_symmetry.space_group_name_H-M   'P 1'
#
loop_
_entity.id
_entity.type
_entity.pdbx_description
1 polymer ?
#
loop_
_entity_poly.entity_id
_entity_poly.type
_entity_poly.pdbx_seq_one_letter_code
_entity_poly.pdbx_strand_id
1 'polypeptide(L)' 'MEECEEPGCRMDATKVWEGRKVCDDHYDFYRDQYERMVTGLPEKS' A
#
# COMPACT_ATOMS: atom_id res chain seq x y z
N MET A 1 12.02 16.13 2.65
CA MET A 1 10.93 15.15 2.46
C MET A 1 11.56 13.94 1.82
N GLU A 2 11.13 12.74 2.22
CA GLU A 2 11.67 11.50 1.66
C GLU A 2 10.82 11.11 0.46
N GLU A 3 11.43 10.62 -0.62
CA GLU A 3 10.69 10.22 -1.81
C GLU A 3 9.99 8.88 -1.57
N CYS A 4 8.85 8.67 -2.24
CA CYS A 4 8.17 7.39 -2.26
C CYS A 4 9.12 6.30 -2.80
N GLU A 5 9.28 5.21 -2.05
CA GLU A 5 10.16 4.09 -2.43
C GLU A 5 9.58 3.22 -3.56
N GLU A 6 8.38 3.53 -4.04
CA GLU A 6 7.75 2.78 -5.14
C GLU A 6 8.32 3.15 -6.52
N PRO A 7 8.58 2.16 -7.37
CA PRO A 7 9.24 2.36 -8.65
C PRO A 7 8.39 3.22 -9.58
N GLY A 8 8.95 4.36 -10.01
CA GLY A 8 8.26 5.31 -10.89
C GLY A 8 7.37 6.32 -10.15
N CYS A 9 7.29 6.24 -8.82
CA CYS A 9 6.61 7.24 -8.02
C CYS A 9 7.58 8.37 -7.65
N ARG A 10 7.28 9.61 -8.07
CA ARG A 10 8.07 10.81 -7.74
C ARG A 10 7.40 11.67 -6.66
N MET A 11 6.40 11.12 -5.98
CA MET A 11 5.70 11.82 -4.90
C MET A 11 6.50 11.72 -3.61
N ASP A 12 6.30 12.69 -2.73
CA ASP A 12 6.84 12.61 -1.37
C ASP A 12 6.16 11.47 -0.59
N ALA A 13 6.97 10.68 0.11
CA ALA A 13 6.50 9.68 1.05
C ALA A 13 5.91 10.36 2.28
N THR A 14 4.66 10.02 2.58
CA THR A 14 3.92 10.54 3.73
C THR A 14 3.51 9.43 4.71
N LYS A 15 3.65 8.16 4.31
CA LYS A 15 3.22 6.96 5.05
C LYS A 15 4.29 5.88 5.00
N VAL A 16 4.12 4.85 5.83
CA VAL A 16 4.96 3.65 5.83
C VAL A 16 4.07 2.42 5.72
N TRP A 17 4.32 1.57 4.73
CA TRP A 17 3.65 0.29 4.49
C TRP A 17 4.67 -0.85 4.52
N GLU A 18 4.53 -1.80 5.45
CA GLU A 18 5.46 -2.94 5.63
C GLU A 18 6.95 -2.55 5.67
N GLY A 19 7.26 -1.40 6.26
CA GLY A 19 8.61 -0.87 6.37
C GLY A 19 9.11 -0.05 5.19
N ARG A 20 8.31 0.09 4.12
CA ARG A 20 8.57 0.96 2.96
C ARG A 20 7.87 2.30 3.12
N LYS A 21 8.58 3.39 2.83
CA LYS A 21 8.06 4.76 2.78
C LYS A 21 7.31 4.95 1.47
N VAL A 22 6.01 5.18 1.57
CA VAL A 22 5.13 5.29 0.41
C VAL A 22 4.34 6.59 0.47
N CYS A 23 3.90 7.07 -0.69
CA CYS A 23 2.95 8.18 -0.73
C CYS A 23 1.53 7.71 -0.36
N ASP A 24 0.66 8.67 -0.10
CA ASP A 24 -0.72 8.42 0.35
C ASP A 24 -1.51 7.54 -0.62
N ASP A 25 -1.40 7.82 -1.93
CA ASP A 25 -2.08 7.06 -2.99
C ASP A 25 -1.69 5.57 -3.02
N HIS A 26 -0.39 5.27 -2.90
CA HIS A 26 0.08 3.88 -2.84
C HIS A 26 -0.32 3.21 -1.52
N TYR A 27 -0.31 3.96 -0.41
CA TYR A 27 -0.76 3.44 0.88
C TYR A 27 -2.22 3.01 0.83
N ASP A 28 -3.12 3.83 0.27
CA ASP A 28 -4.53 3.48 0.10
C ASP A 28 -4.73 2.30 -0.86
N PHE A 29 -3.96 2.23 -1.94
CA PHE A 29 -3.97 1.07 -2.84
C PHE A 29 -3.61 -0.23 -2.10
N TYR A 30 -2.51 -0.25 -1.33
CA TYR A 30 -2.14 -1.47 -0.59
C TYR A 30 -3.13 -1.82 0.51
N ARG A 31 -3.70 -0.81 1.18
CA ARG A 31 -4.79 -1.00 2.15
C ARG A 31 -5.98 -1.72 1.53
N ASP A 32 -6.46 -1.24 0.38
CA ASP A 32 -7.58 -1.85 -0.35
C ASP A 32 -7.26 -3.30 -0.74
N GLN A 33 -6.07 -3.53 -1.32
CA GLN A 33 -5.66 -4.88 -1.71
C GLN A 33 -5.57 -5.83 -0.51
N TYR A 34 -4.99 -5.36 0.60
CA TYR A 34 -4.91 -6.15 1.83
C TYR A 34 -6.29 -6.44 2.41
N GLU A 35 -7.17 -5.43 2.47
CA GLU A 35 -8.55 -5.60 2.92
C GLU A 35 -9.28 -6.64 2.07
N ARG A 36 -9.14 -6.60 0.74
CA ARG A 36 -9.72 -7.59 -0.18
C ARG A 36 -9.14 -8.99 0.00
N MET A 37 -7.85 -9.12 0.31
CA MET A 37 -7.24 -10.43 0.62
C MET A 37 -7.73 -10.99 1.96
N VAL A 38 -7.86 -10.14 2.98
CA VAL A 38 -8.29 -10.55 4.33
C VAL A 38 -9.80 -10.81 4.40
N THR A 39 -10.60 -9.98 3.73
CA THR A 39 -12.06 -10.14 3.67
C THR A 39 -12.50 -11.16 2.61
N GLY A 40 -11.67 -11.40 1.59
CA GLY A 40 -11.84 -12.43 0.56
C GLY A 40 -11.41 -13.83 1.00
N LEU A 41 -11.57 -14.17 2.28
CA LEU A 41 -11.45 -15.55 2.75
C LEU A 41 -12.31 -16.46 1.84
N PRO A 42 -11.76 -17.54 1.27
CA PRO A 42 -12.56 -18.48 0.51
C PRO A 42 -13.60 -19.08 1.45
N GLU A 43 -14.89 -18.91 1.13
CA GLU A 43 -15.86 -19.89 1.60
C GLU A 43 -15.35 -21.25 1.15
N LYS A 44 -15.08 -22.12 2.13
CA LYS A 44 -14.77 -23.55 1.89
C LYS A 44 -15.69 -24.08 0.79
N SER A 45 -15.12 -24.56 -0.30
CA SER A 45 -15.73 -25.59 -1.16
C SER A 45 -14.63 -26.37 -1.87
#